data_AF-A0A3A8IFS5-F1
#
_entry.id   AF-A0A3A8IFS5-F1
#
_cell.length_a   1.000
_cell.length_b   1.000
_cell.length_c   1.000
_cell.angle_alpha   90.00
_cell.angle_beta   90.00
_cell.angle_gamma   90.00
#
_symmetry.space_group_name_H-M   'P 1'
#
loop_
_entity.id
_entity.type
_entity.pdbx_description
1 polymer ?
#
loop_
_entity_poly.entity_id
_entity_poly.type
_entity_poly.pdbx_seq_one_letter_code
_entity_poly.pdbx_strand_id
1 'polypeptide(L)'
;MRKLWWWLPVVVMLSACRKDTVGAGPEAGTEGGETVARLEGEAAPGAEGDGPYTVTKAKLDAYVGYQRKMLEVYGSLMRGLQDMGPLMDAGTPKALEAARSGLKLIERKAQAETDARTAAGLTTAEVNRIAEVVTTVISQRQMGRTLQYEEELKKLEALQARMPAEQQQELAPQVESMRREVDAFQKLPEARREFGDANVDVVLTREADLTKNYQDMLKAFAGVRH
;
A
#
# COMPACT_ATOMS: atom_id res chain seq x y z
N MET A 1 35.59 -47.35 -11.86
CA MET A 1 34.31 -46.91 -12.46
C MET A 1 34.41 -45.42 -12.72
N ARG A 2 34.22 -45.01 -13.98
CA ARG A 2 34.21 -43.63 -14.49
C ARG A 2 32.81 -43.02 -14.29
N LYS A 3 32.74 -41.72 -13.95
CA LYS A 3 31.94 -40.65 -14.62
C LYS A 3 31.89 -39.43 -13.70
N LEU A 4 32.64 -38.37 -14.01
CA LEU A 4 32.22 -37.21 -14.82
C LEU A 4 31.08 -36.41 -14.15
N TRP A 5 31.46 -35.44 -13.31
CA TRP A 5 30.59 -34.35 -12.87
C TRP A 5 31.06 -33.10 -13.62
N TRP A 6 30.35 -32.78 -14.72
CA TRP A 6 30.66 -31.67 -15.61
C TRP A 6 29.45 -30.74 -15.66
N TRP A 7 29.66 -29.50 -15.21
CA TRP A 7 29.18 -28.22 -15.72
C TRP A 7 27.95 -28.22 -16.66
N LEU A 8 26.91 -27.46 -16.29
CA LEU A 8 25.84 -27.00 -17.18
C LEU A 8 25.70 -25.47 -17.04
N PRO A 9 26.08 -24.68 -18.06
CA PRO A 9 25.74 -23.27 -18.16
C PRO A 9 24.35 -23.06 -18.79
N VAL A 10 23.62 -22.09 -18.25
CA VAL A 10 22.33 -21.58 -18.74
C VAL A 10 22.56 -20.74 -20.00
N VAL A 11 21.93 -21.12 -21.11
CA VAL A 11 21.83 -20.31 -22.34
C VAL A 11 20.44 -19.67 -22.36
N VAL A 12 20.40 -18.34 -22.21
CA VAL A 12 19.21 -17.50 -22.50
C VAL A 12 19.31 -17.07 -23.95
N MET A 13 18.39 -17.55 -24.79
CA MET A 13 18.21 -17.10 -26.18
C MET A 13 17.31 -15.86 -26.22
N LEU A 14 17.84 -14.79 -26.82
CA LEU A 14 17.15 -13.56 -27.20
C LEU A 14 16.41 -13.75 -28.54
N SER A 15 15.20 -13.17 -28.60
CA SER A 15 14.58 -12.44 -29.72
C SER A 15 14.72 -12.95 -31.17
N ALA A 16 13.58 -13.28 -31.81
CA ALA A 16 13.04 -12.57 -32.99
C ALA A 16 11.92 -13.36 -33.69
N CYS A 17 10.71 -12.81 -33.76
CA CYS A 17 9.71 -13.08 -34.81
C CYS A 17 8.87 -11.81 -34.97
N ARG A 18 9.25 -10.86 -35.84
CA ARG A 18 9.06 -10.74 -37.29
C ARG A 18 7.80 -9.93 -37.62
N LYS A 19 8.10 -8.78 -38.21
CA LYS A 19 7.25 -7.74 -38.81
C LYS A 19 6.76 -8.21 -40.17
N ASP A 20 5.47 -8.04 -40.46
CA ASP A 20 4.93 -7.94 -41.81
C ASP A 20 3.89 -6.81 -41.87
N THR A 21 3.86 -6.17 -43.03
CA THR A 21 3.27 -4.86 -43.32
C THR A 21 2.14 -4.97 -44.35
N VAL A 22 1.10 -4.15 -44.13
CA VAL A 22 0.23 -3.45 -45.12
C VAL A 22 -0.90 -4.23 -45.82
N GLY A 23 -2.12 -3.69 -45.72
CA GLY A 23 -3.25 -3.95 -46.62
C GLY A 23 -4.52 -3.19 -46.19
N ALA A 24 -5.13 -2.44 -47.12
CA ALA A 24 -6.23 -1.48 -46.98
C ALA A 24 -7.60 -2.07 -46.56
N GLY A 25 -8.49 -1.21 -45.99
CA GLY A 25 -9.88 -1.53 -45.56
C GLY A 25 -10.91 -1.68 -46.69
N PRO A 26 -12.23 -1.41 -46.53
CA PRO A 26 -13.05 -1.06 -45.35
C PRO A 26 -14.31 -1.97 -45.16
N GLU A 27 -15.18 -1.57 -44.22
CA GLU A 27 -16.62 -1.93 -44.02
C GLU A 27 -17.01 -2.76 -42.78
N ALA A 28 -17.79 -2.07 -41.93
CA ALA A 28 -19.03 -2.45 -41.23
C ALA A 28 -19.14 -3.82 -40.52
N GLY A 29 -19.43 -3.75 -39.22
CA GLY A 29 -19.90 -4.87 -38.42
C GLY A 29 -20.09 -4.51 -36.95
N THR A 30 -21.20 -3.86 -36.65
CA THR A 30 -21.73 -3.63 -35.31
C THR A 30 -22.09 -4.96 -34.64
N GLU A 31 -21.74 -5.11 -33.35
CA GLU A 31 -22.56 -5.65 -32.23
C GLU A 31 -21.76 -6.50 -31.22
N GLY A 32 -21.99 -6.22 -29.93
CA GLY A 32 -21.87 -7.19 -28.86
C GLY A 32 -20.65 -7.10 -27.96
N GLY A 33 -20.58 -6.09 -27.10
CA GLY A 33 -19.55 -5.99 -26.07
C GLY A 33 -19.85 -4.92 -25.04
N GLU A 34 -20.97 -5.07 -24.33
CA GLU A 34 -21.36 -4.29 -23.15
C GLU A 34 -20.25 -4.37 -22.10
N THR A 35 -19.35 -3.39 -22.15
CA THR A 35 -18.31 -3.18 -21.15
C THR A 35 -18.76 -2.03 -20.28
N VAL A 36 -18.97 -2.39 -19.01
CA VAL A 36 -19.36 -1.58 -17.87
C VAL A 36 -18.81 -0.16 -17.97
N ALA A 37 -19.74 0.80 -17.98
CA ALA A 37 -19.48 2.23 -18.04
C ALA A 37 -18.46 2.66 -16.97
N ARG A 38 -17.25 2.94 -17.43
CA ARG A 38 -16.29 3.81 -16.76
C ARG A 38 -16.93 5.20 -16.70
N LEU A 39 -17.43 5.57 -15.53
CA LEU A 39 -17.86 6.95 -15.25
C LEU A 39 -16.61 7.84 -15.18
N GLU A 40 -16.19 8.33 -16.34
CA GLU A 40 -15.61 9.66 -16.50
C GLU A 40 -16.69 10.67 -16.09
N GLY A 41 -16.44 11.83 -15.49
CA GLY A 41 -15.20 12.54 -15.23
C GLY A 41 -15.67 13.93 -14.81
N GLU A 42 -15.56 14.26 -13.53
CA GLU A 42 -15.78 15.63 -13.07
C GLU A 42 -14.41 16.32 -13.08
N ALA A 43 -14.15 17.07 -14.14
CA ALA A 43 -12.97 17.90 -14.27
C ALA A 43 -13.01 18.99 -13.19
N ALA A 44 -12.21 18.81 -12.14
CA ALA A 44 -12.01 19.83 -11.13
C ALA A 44 -11.17 21.00 -11.69
N PRO A 45 -11.49 22.26 -11.38
CA PRO A 45 -10.65 23.40 -11.71
C PRO A 45 -9.50 23.48 -10.70
N GLY A 46 -8.33 23.02 -11.11
CA GLY A 46 -7.11 23.13 -10.33
C GLY A 46 -5.97 22.59 -11.17
N ALA A 47 -5.36 23.46 -11.97
CA ALA A 47 -4.28 23.14 -12.88
C ALA A 47 -3.25 22.20 -12.22
N GLU A 48 -3.27 20.94 -12.65
CA GLU A 48 -2.17 20.01 -12.44
C GLU A 48 -1.02 20.57 -13.29
N GLY A 49 -0.02 21.14 -12.62
CA GLY A 49 1.28 21.35 -13.25
C GLY A 49 1.81 20.01 -13.74
N ASP A 50 2.54 20.04 -14.85
CA ASP A 50 3.03 18.88 -15.63
C ASP A 50 4.16 18.10 -14.90
N GLY A 51 3.97 17.82 -13.61
CA GLY A 51 4.97 17.26 -12.70
C GLY A 51 4.39 16.29 -11.68
N PRO A 52 5.25 15.61 -10.90
CA PRO A 52 4.84 14.64 -9.89
C PRO A 52 3.84 15.23 -8.89
N TYR A 53 2.84 14.43 -8.50
CA TYR A 53 1.83 14.87 -7.53
C TYR A 53 2.48 15.35 -6.24
N THR A 54 2.13 16.55 -5.81
CA THR A 54 2.70 17.17 -4.59
C THR A 54 1.73 17.03 -3.42
N VAL A 55 2.19 16.35 -2.37
CA VAL A 55 1.51 16.23 -1.07
C VAL A 55 1.80 17.49 -0.26
N THR A 56 0.79 18.32 -0.07
CA THR A 56 0.90 19.49 0.81
C THR A 56 0.54 19.11 2.25
N LYS A 57 1.04 19.86 3.22
CA LYS A 57 0.68 19.68 4.63
C LYS A 57 -0.84 19.72 4.84
N ALA A 58 -1.54 20.66 4.21
CA ALA A 58 -2.99 20.78 4.34
C ALA A 58 -3.72 19.53 3.82
N LYS A 59 -3.32 18.99 2.65
CA LYS A 59 -3.91 17.76 2.10
C LYS A 59 -3.60 16.55 2.96
N LEU A 60 -2.38 16.46 3.52
CA LEU A 60 -2.02 15.39 4.44
C LEU A 60 -2.83 15.46 5.75
N ASP A 61 -3.00 16.65 6.32
CA ASP A 61 -3.78 16.84 7.54
C ASP A 61 -5.24 16.44 7.34
N ALA A 62 -5.83 16.83 6.20
CA ALA A 62 -7.16 16.39 5.78
C ALA A 62 -7.23 14.87 5.61
N TYR A 63 -6.22 14.27 4.98
CA TYR A 63 -6.14 12.84 4.77
C TYR A 63 -6.03 12.04 6.08
N VAL A 64 -5.26 12.52 7.07
CA VAL A 64 -5.20 11.91 8.41
C VAL A 64 -6.58 11.90 9.07
N GLY A 65 -7.33 13.00 8.95
CA GLY A 65 -8.71 13.08 9.45
C GLY A 65 -9.66 12.12 8.71
N TYR A 66 -9.53 12.04 7.38
CA TYR A 66 -10.27 11.09 6.55
C TYR A 66 -10.00 9.63 6.98
N GLN A 67 -8.74 9.23 7.15
CA GLN A 67 -8.37 7.88 7.58
C GLN A 67 -9.02 7.51 8.92
N ARG A 68 -9.04 8.43 9.90
CA ARG A 68 -9.67 8.17 11.20
C ARG A 68 -11.18 7.92 11.08
N LYS A 69 -11.88 8.75 10.31
CA LYS A 69 -13.30 8.53 10.01
C LYS A 69 -13.54 7.19 9.32
N MET A 70 -12.69 6.85 8.35
CA MET A 70 -12.80 5.57 7.66
C MET A 70 -12.60 4.38 8.59
N LEU A 71 -11.68 4.45 9.56
CA LEU A 71 -11.51 3.40 10.58
C LEU A 71 -12.77 3.20 11.43
N GLU A 72 -13.49 4.28 11.78
CA GLU A 72 -14.77 4.19 12.48
C GLU A 72 -15.84 3.52 11.60
N VAL A 73 -15.89 3.90 10.31
CA VAL A 73 -16.78 3.29 9.31
C VAL A 73 -16.50 1.79 9.20
N TYR A 74 -15.23 1.39 9.01
CA TYR A 74 -14.85 -0.02 8.94
C TYR A 74 -15.18 -0.77 10.24
N GLY A 75 -14.94 -0.18 11.41
CA GLY A 75 -15.30 -0.79 12.69
C GLY A 75 -16.81 -0.97 12.87
N SER A 76 -17.64 -0.08 12.33
CA SER A 76 -19.10 -0.23 12.32
C SER A 76 -19.57 -1.31 11.34
N LEU A 77 -18.93 -1.37 10.17
CA LEU A 77 -19.19 -2.35 9.12
C LEU A 77 -18.89 -3.77 9.58
N MET A 78 -17.72 -3.98 10.18
CA MET A 78 -17.30 -5.29 10.67
C MET A 78 -18.24 -5.82 11.76
N ARG A 79 -18.70 -4.97 12.69
CA ARG A 79 -19.72 -5.33 13.68
C ARG A 79 -21.04 -5.72 13.01
N GLY A 80 -21.51 -4.91 12.06
CA GLY A 80 -22.72 -5.20 11.30
C GLY A 80 -22.65 -6.51 10.51
N LEU A 81 -21.48 -6.91 10.02
CA LEU A 81 -21.26 -8.20 9.35
C LEU A 81 -21.21 -9.38 10.33
N GLN A 82 -20.58 -9.22 11.50
CA GLN A 82 -20.56 -10.25 12.55
C GLN A 82 -21.98 -10.59 13.03
N ASP A 83 -22.84 -9.58 13.18
CA ASP A 83 -24.25 -9.76 13.54
C ASP A 83 -25.06 -10.54 12.47
N MET A 84 -24.54 -10.68 11.24
CA MET A 84 -25.16 -11.43 10.14
C MET A 84 -24.68 -12.90 10.03
N GLY A 85 -23.62 -13.29 10.74
CA GLY A 85 -22.93 -14.58 10.61
C GLY A 85 -23.79 -15.86 10.69
N PRO A 86 -24.86 -15.96 11.51
CA PRO A 86 -25.62 -17.19 11.65
C PRO A 86 -26.62 -17.51 10.51
N LEU A 87 -26.66 -16.76 9.41
CA LEU A 87 -27.80 -16.78 8.46
C LEU A 87 -27.51 -17.34 7.07
N MET A 88 -26.41 -18.07 6.87
CA MET A 88 -26.00 -18.58 5.55
C MET A 88 -26.61 -19.94 5.15
N ASP A 89 -27.83 -20.27 5.57
CA ASP A 89 -28.61 -21.36 4.96
C ASP A 89 -29.45 -20.82 3.81
N ALA A 90 -28.98 -21.06 2.58
CA ALA A 90 -29.59 -20.57 1.35
C ALA A 90 -31.00 -21.16 1.14
N GLY A 91 -31.96 -20.29 0.80
CA GLY A 91 -33.34 -20.67 0.42
C GLY A 91 -34.44 -20.30 1.41
N THR A 92 -34.09 -19.74 2.58
CA THR A 92 -35.07 -19.27 3.55
C THR A 92 -35.41 -17.77 3.37
N PRO A 93 -36.61 -17.31 3.75
CA PRO A 93 -36.92 -15.87 3.82
C PRO A 93 -35.90 -15.07 4.66
N LYS A 94 -35.33 -15.73 5.68
CA LYS A 94 -34.30 -15.17 6.56
C LYS A 94 -32.97 -14.91 5.83
N ALA A 95 -32.60 -15.76 4.88
CA ALA A 95 -31.42 -15.55 4.03
C ALA A 95 -31.62 -14.38 3.02
N LEU A 96 -32.84 -14.20 2.50
CA LEU A 96 -33.17 -13.06 1.63
C LEU A 96 -33.12 -11.73 2.41
N GLU A 97 -33.58 -11.73 3.66
CA GLU A 97 -33.50 -10.57 4.56
C GLU A 97 -32.05 -10.24 4.94
N ALA A 98 -31.24 -11.26 5.22
CA ALA A 98 -29.80 -11.10 5.45
C ALA A 98 -29.09 -10.51 4.22
N ALA A 99 -29.39 -10.99 3.00
CA ALA A 99 -28.83 -10.45 1.77
C ALA A 99 -29.20 -8.97 1.54
N ARG A 100 -30.46 -8.58 1.77
CA ARG A 100 -30.89 -7.17 1.69
C ARG A 100 -30.22 -6.30 2.74
N SER A 101 -30.01 -6.83 3.95
CA SER A 101 -29.32 -6.13 5.03
C SER A 101 -27.83 -5.94 4.71
N GLY A 102 -27.20 -6.95 4.10
CA GLY A 102 -25.84 -6.86 3.57
C GLY A 102 -25.68 -5.80 2.48
N LEU A 103 -26.60 -5.74 1.52
CA LEU A 103 -26.60 -4.70 0.47
C LEU A 103 -26.73 -3.29 1.07
N LYS A 104 -27.68 -3.08 2.00
CA LYS A 104 -27.82 -1.79 2.71
C LYS A 104 -26.56 -1.41 3.48
N LEU A 105 -25.85 -2.39 4.02
CA LEU A 105 -24.61 -2.16 4.75
C LEU A 105 -23.48 -1.70 3.81
N ILE A 106 -23.40 -2.28 2.61
CA ILE A 106 -22.47 -1.85 1.55
C ILE A 106 -22.80 -0.44 1.06
N GLU A 107 -24.08 -0.14 0.81
CA GLU A 107 -24.54 1.20 0.40
C GLU A 107 -24.18 2.26 1.46
N ARG A 108 -24.43 1.96 2.74
CA ARG A 108 -24.03 2.85 3.85
C ARG A 108 -22.53 3.09 3.90
N LYS A 109 -21.70 2.08 3.63
CA LYS A 109 -20.25 2.25 3.54
C LYS A 109 -19.88 3.20 2.39
N ALA A 110 -20.42 2.99 1.21
CA ALA A 110 -20.12 3.82 0.04
C ALA A 110 -20.51 5.29 0.28
N GLN A 111 -21.66 5.53 0.92
CA GLN A 111 -22.09 6.86 1.31
C GLN A 111 -21.14 7.45 2.37
N ALA A 112 -20.84 6.72 3.44
CA ALA A 112 -19.96 7.20 4.51
C ALA A 112 -18.55 7.53 4.01
N GLU A 113 -18.03 6.78 3.04
CA GLU A 113 -16.75 7.05 2.39
C GLU A 113 -16.80 8.34 1.56
N THR A 114 -17.88 8.54 0.80
CA THR A 114 -18.12 9.77 0.03
C THR A 114 -18.26 10.99 0.95
N ASP A 115 -19.00 10.87 2.05
CA ASP A 115 -19.20 11.92 3.03
C ASP A 115 -17.89 12.27 3.75
N ALA A 116 -17.13 11.26 4.19
CA ALA A 116 -15.85 11.45 4.84
C ALA A 116 -14.84 12.16 3.93
N ARG A 117 -14.78 11.75 2.66
CA ARG A 117 -13.93 12.36 1.65
C ARG A 117 -14.33 13.80 1.34
N THR A 118 -15.63 14.05 1.14
CA THR A 118 -16.16 15.39 0.85
C THR A 118 -15.94 16.33 2.04
N ALA A 119 -16.17 15.86 3.26
CA ALA A 119 -15.92 16.63 4.49
C ALA A 119 -14.43 16.93 4.71
N ALA A 120 -13.53 16.11 4.17
CA ALA A 120 -12.09 16.37 4.16
C ALA A 120 -11.65 17.32 3.04
N GLY A 121 -12.55 17.69 2.11
CA GLY A 121 -12.21 18.51 0.95
C GLY A 121 -11.26 17.80 -0.02
N LEU A 122 -11.29 16.46 -0.06
CA LEU A 122 -10.43 15.66 -0.93
C LEU A 122 -11.21 15.07 -2.10
N THR A 123 -10.57 14.99 -3.27
CA THR A 123 -11.06 14.19 -4.39
C THR A 123 -10.66 12.72 -4.23
N THR A 124 -11.31 11.81 -4.95
CA THR A 124 -10.93 10.39 -4.96
C THR A 124 -9.50 10.21 -5.47
N ALA A 125 -9.10 10.97 -6.49
CA ALA A 125 -7.75 10.93 -7.03
C ALA A 125 -6.71 11.37 -5.98
N GLU A 126 -7.00 12.43 -5.21
CA GLU A 126 -6.10 12.88 -4.13
C GLU A 126 -6.00 11.87 -2.99
N VAL A 127 -7.12 11.28 -2.56
CA VAL A 127 -7.10 10.21 -1.55
C VAL A 127 -6.20 9.06 -2.00
N ASN A 128 -6.34 8.62 -3.25
CA ASN A 128 -5.55 7.51 -3.79
C ASN A 128 -4.05 7.87 -3.89
N ARG A 129 -3.71 9.04 -4.45
CA ARG A 129 -2.31 9.47 -4.58
C ARG A 129 -1.65 9.70 -3.22
N ILE A 130 -2.35 10.29 -2.24
CA ILE A 130 -1.81 10.46 -0.88
C ILE A 130 -1.67 9.09 -0.20
N ALA A 131 -2.65 8.19 -0.37
CA ALA A 131 -2.61 6.85 0.21
C ALA A 131 -1.40 6.05 -0.26
N GLU A 132 -1.04 6.15 -1.53
CA GLU A 132 0.15 5.50 -2.09
C GLU A 132 1.44 5.97 -1.40
N VAL A 133 1.68 7.29 -1.36
CA VAL A 133 2.86 7.87 -0.70
C VAL A 133 2.90 7.49 0.79
N VAL A 134 1.78 7.67 1.50
CA VAL A 134 1.68 7.37 2.93
C VAL A 134 1.94 5.88 3.19
N THR A 135 1.33 4.99 2.41
CA THR A 135 1.47 3.54 2.62
C THR A 135 2.90 3.11 2.40
N THR A 136 3.57 3.59 1.35
CA THR A 136 4.98 3.24 1.09
C THR A 136 5.89 3.76 2.20
N VAL A 137 5.76 5.04 2.59
CA VAL A 137 6.60 5.65 3.64
C VAL A 137 6.39 4.95 5.00
N ILE A 138 5.14 4.77 5.42
CA ILE A 138 4.82 4.24 6.76
C ILE A 138 5.06 2.74 6.84
N SER A 139 4.80 1.96 5.77
CA SER A 139 5.09 0.52 5.77
C SER A 139 6.59 0.23 5.88
N GLN A 140 7.43 0.97 5.16
CA GLN A 140 8.89 0.84 5.28
C GLN A 140 9.38 1.22 6.68
N ARG A 141 8.91 2.35 7.24
CA ARG A 141 9.20 2.74 8.65
C ARG A 141 8.79 1.66 9.64
N GLN A 142 7.58 1.12 9.47
CA GLN A 142 7.04 0.11 10.37
C GLN A 142 7.78 -1.22 10.24
N MET A 143 8.27 -1.58 9.06
CA MET A 143 9.09 -2.78 8.83
C MET A 143 10.39 -2.71 9.63
N GLY A 144 11.13 -1.60 9.54
CA GLY A 144 12.37 -1.39 10.32
C GLY A 144 12.15 -1.49 11.83
N ARG A 145 11.02 -0.96 12.33
CA ARG A 145 10.63 -1.08 13.75
C ARG A 145 10.25 -2.51 14.15
N THR A 146 9.48 -3.20 13.30
CA THR A 146 8.96 -4.55 13.60
C THR A 146 10.10 -5.57 13.64
N LEU A 147 11.09 -5.41 12.78
CA LEU A 147 12.27 -6.27 12.71
C LEU A 147 13.36 -5.88 13.73
N GLN A 148 13.13 -4.83 14.54
CA GLN A 148 14.03 -4.37 15.62
C GLN A 148 15.47 -4.11 15.17
N TYR A 149 15.70 -3.79 13.89
CA TYR A 149 17.05 -3.61 13.33
C TYR A 149 17.88 -2.58 14.09
N GLU A 150 17.28 -1.49 14.57
CA GLU A 150 17.98 -0.48 15.37
C GLU A 150 18.44 -1.02 16.73
N GLU A 151 17.64 -1.84 17.38
CA GLU A 151 17.97 -2.42 18.68
C GLU A 151 19.04 -3.49 18.53
N GLU A 152 18.90 -4.35 17.53
CA GLU A 152 19.92 -5.34 17.17
C GLU A 152 21.24 -4.65 16.79
N LEU A 153 21.19 -3.51 16.10
CA LEU A 153 22.39 -2.79 15.69
C LEU A 153 23.13 -2.25 16.92
N LYS A 154 22.39 -1.64 17.86
CA LYS A 154 22.97 -1.18 19.12
C LYS A 154 23.59 -2.33 19.92
N LYS A 155 22.96 -3.50 19.96
CA LYS A 155 23.53 -4.69 20.63
C LYS A 155 24.82 -5.14 19.94
N LEU A 156 24.83 -5.19 18.61
CA LEU A 156 25.99 -5.63 17.83
C LEU A 156 27.16 -4.64 17.96
N GLU A 157 26.90 -3.34 17.92
CA GLU A 157 27.91 -2.29 18.14
C GLU A 157 28.48 -2.33 19.57
N ALA A 158 27.62 -2.55 20.57
CA ALA A 158 28.06 -2.69 21.96
C ALA A 158 28.90 -3.95 22.17
N LEU A 159 28.59 -5.04 21.47
CA LEU A 159 29.38 -6.27 21.46
C LEU A 159 30.74 -6.03 20.81
N GLN A 160 30.76 -5.41 19.62
CA GLN A 160 31.98 -5.06 18.89
C GLN A 160 32.91 -4.24 19.78
N ALA A 161 32.41 -3.19 20.44
CA ALA A 161 33.21 -2.30 21.27
C ALA A 161 33.90 -3.01 22.46
N ARG A 162 33.42 -4.19 22.87
CA ARG A 162 33.99 -4.98 23.97
C ARG A 162 34.98 -6.05 23.53
N MET A 163 35.14 -6.25 22.22
CA MET A 163 36.03 -7.25 21.65
C MET A 163 37.48 -6.74 21.49
N PRO A 164 38.49 -7.62 21.41
CA PRO A 164 39.83 -7.26 20.96
C PRO A 164 39.84 -6.70 19.53
N ALA A 165 40.83 -5.85 19.19
CA ALA A 165 40.87 -5.11 17.94
C ALA A 165 40.78 -5.99 16.67
N GLU A 166 41.39 -7.17 16.68
CA GLU A 166 41.34 -8.11 15.56
C GLU A 166 39.90 -8.60 15.31
N GLN A 167 39.18 -8.99 16.37
CA GLN A 167 37.77 -9.39 16.31
C GLN A 167 36.83 -8.22 15.97
N GLN A 168 37.18 -6.99 16.39
CA GLN A 168 36.44 -5.81 15.97
C GLN A 168 36.47 -5.62 14.45
N GLN A 169 37.64 -5.83 13.83
CA GLN A 169 37.81 -5.73 12.38
C GLN A 169 37.05 -6.84 11.65
N GLU A 170 37.00 -8.05 12.19
CA GLU A 170 36.22 -9.15 11.63
C GLU A 170 34.71 -8.89 11.68
N LEU A 171 34.21 -8.28 12.75
CA LEU A 171 32.78 -7.97 12.91
C LEU A 171 32.33 -6.68 12.19
N ALA A 172 33.29 -5.81 11.83
CA ALA A 172 33.00 -4.50 11.22
C ALA A 172 32.14 -4.55 9.95
N PRO A 173 32.35 -5.49 9.00
CA PRO A 173 31.51 -5.59 7.81
C PRO A 173 30.04 -5.91 8.13
N GLN A 174 29.79 -6.72 9.17
CA GLN A 174 28.43 -7.06 9.58
C GLN A 174 27.72 -5.86 10.21
N VAL A 175 28.43 -5.12 11.09
CA VAL A 175 27.93 -3.88 11.69
C VAL A 175 27.63 -2.84 10.61
N GLU A 176 28.54 -2.65 9.66
CA GLU A 176 28.35 -1.75 8.51
C GLU A 176 27.16 -2.15 7.65
N SER A 177 26.96 -3.45 7.39
CA SER A 177 25.80 -3.94 6.65
C SER A 177 24.50 -3.59 7.38
N MET A 178 24.45 -3.82 8.68
CA MET A 178 23.25 -3.58 9.47
C MET A 178 22.98 -2.07 9.67
N ARG A 179 24.02 -1.24 9.75
CA ARG A 179 23.90 0.23 9.67
C ARG A 179 23.22 0.67 8.38
N ARG A 180 23.63 0.12 7.23
CA ARG A 180 23.02 0.45 5.94
C ARG A 180 21.54 0.05 5.87
N GLU A 181 21.18 -1.10 6.44
CA GLU A 181 19.78 -1.54 6.51
C GLU A 181 18.94 -0.61 7.41
N VAL A 182 19.43 -0.26 8.60
CA VAL A 182 18.79 0.74 9.47
C VAL A 182 18.64 2.08 8.74
N ASP A 183 19.70 2.55 8.09
CA ASP A 183 19.69 3.78 7.32
C ASP A 183 18.67 3.74 6.18
N ALA A 184 18.49 2.59 5.50
CA ALA A 184 17.50 2.46 4.44
C ALA A 184 16.06 2.65 4.98
N PHE A 185 15.73 2.05 6.13
CA PHE A 185 14.42 2.23 6.77
C PHE A 185 14.23 3.64 7.35
N GLN A 186 15.30 4.30 7.76
CA GLN A 186 15.22 5.65 8.33
C GLN A 186 15.19 6.76 7.29
N LYS A 187 15.99 6.63 6.23
CA LYS A 187 16.16 7.67 5.20
C LYS A 187 15.22 7.47 4.02
N LEU A 188 14.67 6.27 3.85
CA LEU A 188 13.68 5.93 2.82
C LEU A 188 14.14 6.30 1.39
N PRO A 189 15.34 5.88 0.95
CA PRO A 189 15.91 6.32 -0.33
C PRO A 189 15.06 5.90 -1.55
N GLU A 190 14.35 4.77 -1.46
CA GLU A 190 13.45 4.31 -2.51
C GLU A 190 12.20 5.20 -2.61
N ALA A 191 11.52 5.45 -1.49
CA ALA A 191 10.37 6.34 -1.45
C ALA A 191 10.74 7.77 -1.88
N ARG A 192 11.94 8.25 -1.52
CA ARG A 192 12.44 9.56 -1.96
C ARG A 192 12.69 9.62 -3.46
N ARG A 193 13.20 8.54 -4.06
CA ARG A 193 13.38 8.44 -5.52
C ARG A 193 12.05 8.43 -6.26
N GLU A 194 11.06 7.74 -5.71
CA GLU A 194 9.75 7.55 -6.35
C GLU A 194 8.85 8.78 -6.19
N PHE A 195 8.77 9.34 -4.97
CA PHE A 195 7.81 10.40 -4.64
C PHE A 195 8.45 11.77 -4.44
N GLY A 196 9.78 11.86 -4.41
CA GLY A 196 10.51 13.09 -4.13
C GLY A 196 10.65 13.41 -2.63
N ASP A 197 11.73 14.10 -2.28
CA ASP A 197 12.07 14.43 -0.90
C ASP A 197 10.98 15.21 -0.18
N ALA A 198 10.42 16.23 -0.84
CA ALA A 198 9.41 17.10 -0.25
C ALA A 198 8.14 16.34 0.19
N ASN A 199 7.70 15.37 -0.61
CA ASN A 199 6.52 14.55 -0.28
C ASN A 199 6.80 13.64 0.91
N VAL A 200 7.96 12.98 0.92
CA VAL A 200 8.38 12.12 2.03
C VAL A 200 8.49 12.93 3.32
N ASP A 201 9.13 14.10 3.27
CA ASP A 201 9.31 14.96 4.43
C ASP A 201 7.95 15.44 4.98
N VAL A 202 7.02 15.83 4.11
CA VAL A 202 5.66 16.21 4.51
C VAL A 202 4.96 15.04 5.21
N VAL A 203 5.00 13.82 4.66
CA VAL A 203 4.43 12.63 5.30
C VAL A 203 5.03 12.38 6.68
N LEU A 204 6.36 12.49 6.81
CA LEU A 204 7.05 12.27 8.07
C LEU A 204 6.66 13.30 9.15
N THR A 205 6.17 14.49 8.80
CA THR A 205 5.64 15.44 9.80
C THR A 205 4.42 14.91 10.56
N ARG A 206 3.70 13.92 10.01
CA ARG A 206 2.54 13.27 10.65
C ARG A 206 2.79 11.78 10.91
N GLU A 207 4.05 11.34 10.95
CA GLU A 207 4.41 9.92 11.07
C GLU A 207 3.71 9.22 12.23
N ALA A 208 3.66 9.85 13.41
CA ALA A 208 3.04 9.25 14.60
C ALA A 208 1.53 8.98 14.40
N ASP A 209 0.80 9.95 13.84
CA ASP A 209 -0.63 9.83 13.57
C ASP A 209 -0.90 8.75 12.51
N LEU A 210 -0.14 8.77 11.42
CA LEU A 210 -0.28 7.83 10.32
C LEU A 210 0.11 6.41 10.72
N THR A 211 1.17 6.25 11.52
CA THR A 211 1.57 4.96 12.10
C THR A 211 0.46 4.41 12.99
N LYS A 212 -0.13 5.26 13.85
CA LYS A 212 -1.25 4.85 14.70
C LYS A 212 -2.45 4.41 13.85
N ASN A 213 -2.86 5.21 12.86
CA ASN A 213 -3.96 4.85 11.96
C ASN A 213 -3.69 3.51 11.25
N TYR A 214 -2.46 3.28 10.77
CA TYR A 214 -2.06 2.03 10.14
C TYR A 214 -2.14 0.83 11.10
N GLN A 215 -1.67 0.98 12.34
CA GLN A 215 -1.77 -0.07 13.35
C GLN A 215 -3.23 -0.36 13.75
N ASP A 216 -4.05 0.68 13.91
CA ASP A 216 -5.46 0.53 14.23
C ASP A 216 -6.22 -0.16 13.09
N MET A 217 -5.87 0.15 11.83
CA MET A 217 -6.34 -0.58 10.65
C MET A 217 -5.99 -2.08 10.73
N LEU A 218 -4.72 -2.42 10.97
CA LEU A 218 -4.28 -3.81 11.07
C LEU A 218 -4.99 -4.55 12.21
N LYS A 219 -5.20 -3.91 13.37
CA LYS A 219 -5.95 -4.49 14.49
C LYS A 219 -7.42 -4.72 14.15
N ALA A 220 -8.07 -3.75 13.51
CA ALA A 220 -9.47 -3.86 13.11
C ALA A 220 -9.69 -5.05 12.15
N PHE A 221 -8.74 -5.32 11.25
CA PHE A 221 -8.81 -6.48 10.35
C PHE A 221 -8.32 -7.79 10.98
N ALA A 222 -7.36 -7.76 11.90
CA ALA A 222 -6.86 -8.95 12.58
C ALA A 222 -7.84 -9.50 13.64
N GLY A 223 -8.62 -8.63 14.29
CA GLY A 223 -9.64 -8.99 15.29
C GLY A 223 -10.89 -9.70 14.73
N VAL A 224 -10.88 -10.08 13.45
CA VAL A 224 -12.01 -10.72 12.74
C VAL A 224 -11.93 -12.25 12.79
N ARG A 225 -10.85 -12.84 13.30
CA ARG A 225 -10.78 -14.29 13.55
C ARG A 225 -11.27 -14.61 14.96
N HIS A 226 -12.55 -14.98 15.09
CA HIS A 226 -13.03 -15.99 16.04
C HIS A 226 -14.31 -16.63 15.50
#